data_AF-A0A6L4B961-F1
#
_entry.id   AF-A0A6L4B961-F1
#
_cell.length_a   1.000
_cell.length_b   1.000
_cell.length_c   1.000
_cell.angle_alpha   90.00
_cell.angle_beta   90.00
_cell.angle_gamma   90.00
#
_symmetry.space_group_name_H-M   'P 1'
#
loop_
_entity.id
_entity.type
_entity.pdbx_description
1 polymer ?
#
loop_
_entity_poly.entity_id
_entity_poly.type
_entity_poly.pdbx_seq_one_letter_code
_entity_poly.pdbx_strand_id
1 'polypeptide(L)'
;MNNSCCRSLAIASLCILLVGCYKAFPPVKSANVTHWQDGKPQATAQQLDPEQVKKLSDWLQSHRWGWHPVMATYQPSRLVWINHADDTKTSANLMKKVITVGQHQRSLSETESQELHSIIGAQEGG
;
A
#
# COMPACT_ATOMS: atom_id res chain seq x y z
N MET A 1 -6.22 8.27 50.56
CA MET A 1 -6.97 9.01 49.51
C MET A 1 -6.20 8.87 48.20
N ASN A 2 -6.95 8.69 47.12
CA ASN A 2 -6.59 7.97 45.90
C ASN A 2 -5.54 8.65 45.01
N ASN A 3 -4.39 7.99 44.77
CA ASN A 3 -3.39 8.37 43.77
C ASN A 3 -3.63 7.70 42.40
N SER A 4 -4.87 7.35 42.07
CA SER A 4 -5.21 6.57 40.86
C SER A 4 -5.53 7.44 39.64
N CYS A 5 -5.63 8.77 39.77
CA CYS A 5 -6.12 9.64 38.70
C CYS A 5 -5.05 9.96 37.63
N CYS A 6 -3.78 10.07 38.01
CA CYS A 6 -2.72 10.52 37.08
C CYS A 6 -2.17 9.44 36.13
N ARG A 7 -2.42 8.15 36.40
CA ARG A 7 -1.96 7.05 35.53
C ARG A 7 -2.84 6.83 34.30
N SER A 8 -4.13 7.15 34.38
CA SER A 8 -5.08 6.93 33.27
C SER A 8 -4.94 7.97 32.14
N LEU A 9 -4.46 9.18 32.45
CA LEU A 9 -4.26 10.24 31.45
C LEU A 9 -3.08 9.96 30.50
N ALA A 10 -2.01 9.30 30.98
CA ALA A 10 -0.87 8.94 30.15
C ALA A 10 -1.20 7.83 29.14
N ILE A 11 -2.06 6.88 29.51
CA ILE A 11 -2.49 5.77 28.64
C ILE A 11 -3.39 6.30 27.51
N ALA A 12 -4.30 7.23 27.81
CA ALA A 12 -5.19 7.83 26.82
C ALA A 12 -4.44 8.63 25.74
N SER A 13 -3.40 9.39 26.11
CA SER A 13 -2.57 10.13 25.15
C SER A 13 -1.71 9.23 24.25
N LEU A 14 -1.29 8.05 24.74
CA LEU A 14 -0.54 7.08 23.92
C LEU A 14 -1.41 6.47 22.80
N CYS A 15 -2.73 6.31 23.04
CA CYS A 15 -3.66 5.81 22.03
C CYS A 15 -3.91 6.80 20.89
N ILE A 16 -3.82 8.12 21.14
CA ILE A 16 -4.05 9.16 20.12
C ILE A 16 -2.83 9.33 19.21
N LEU A 17 -1.63 8.96 19.65
CA LEU A 17 -0.41 9.03 18.84
C LEU A 17 -0.25 7.86 17.85
N LEU A 18 -1.07 6.80 17.99
CA LEU A 18 -1.07 5.63 17.11
C LEU A 18 -2.09 5.73 15.96
N VAL A 19 -2.65 6.91 15.72
CA VAL A 19 -3.52 7.15 14.55
C VAL A 19 -2.63 7.24 13.29
N GLY A 20 -2.06 6.10 12.88
CA GLY A 20 -1.62 5.93 11.50
C GLY A 20 -2.83 6.20 10.62
N CYS A 21 -2.72 7.11 9.65
CA CYS A 21 -3.87 7.63 8.94
C CYS A 21 -4.68 6.47 8.34
N TYR A 22 -5.98 6.51 8.59
CA TYR A 22 -6.93 5.59 8.00
C TYR A 22 -7.10 5.93 6.52
N LYS A 23 -6.99 4.93 5.65
CA LYS A 23 -7.30 5.06 4.22
C LYS A 23 -8.09 3.83 3.77
N ALA A 24 -9.30 4.08 3.29
CA ALA A 24 -10.07 3.09 2.56
C ALA A 24 -9.83 3.26 1.06
N PHE A 25 -9.63 2.14 0.36
CA PHE A 25 -9.57 2.08 -1.10
C PHE A 25 -10.83 1.39 -1.62
N PRO A 26 -11.47 1.92 -2.68
CA PRO A 26 -12.55 1.19 -3.33
C PRO A 26 -12.02 -0.12 -3.95
N PRO A 27 -12.89 -1.13 -4.14
CA PRO A 27 -12.50 -2.38 -4.78
C PRO A 27 -11.81 -2.15 -6.14
N VAL A 28 -10.82 -2.97 -6.45
CA VAL A 28 -10.12 -2.90 -7.74
C VAL A 28 -10.94 -3.60 -8.82
N LYS A 29 -11.15 -2.91 -9.94
CA LYS A 29 -11.83 -3.42 -11.15
C LYS A 29 -10.85 -4.02 -12.14
N SER A 30 -9.69 -3.39 -12.31
CA SER A 30 -8.60 -3.88 -13.18
C SER A 30 -7.29 -3.22 -12.79
N ALA A 31 -6.16 -3.87 -13.04
CA ALA A 31 -4.86 -3.26 -12.81
C ALA A 31 -3.82 -3.70 -13.86
N ASN A 32 -2.88 -2.81 -14.16
CA ASN A 32 -1.73 -3.09 -15.03
C ASN A 32 -0.43 -2.81 -14.28
N VAL A 33 0.55 -3.69 -14.42
CA VAL A 33 1.86 -3.61 -13.75
C VAL A 33 2.94 -3.30 -14.76
N THR A 34 3.85 -2.41 -14.42
CA THR A 34 5.07 -2.12 -15.18
C THR A 34 6.26 -2.24 -14.25
N HIS A 35 7.26 -3.03 -14.66
CA HIS A 35 8.54 -3.09 -13.97
C HIS A 35 9.40 -1.91 -14.43
N TRP A 36 9.94 -1.15 -13.47
CA TRP A 36 10.87 -0.07 -13.68
C TRP A 36 12.23 -0.41 -13.07
N GLN A 37 13.30 -0.09 -13.80
CA GLN A 37 14.68 -0.18 -13.33
C GLN A 37 15.45 0.98 -13.94
N ASP A 38 16.30 1.63 -13.15
CA ASP A 38 17.08 2.82 -13.54
C ASP A 38 16.24 3.94 -14.16
N GLY A 39 15.00 4.10 -13.67
CA GLY A 39 14.08 5.16 -14.11
C GLY A 39 13.45 4.91 -15.47
N LYS A 40 13.52 3.69 -15.99
CA LYS A 40 12.91 3.30 -17.26
C LYS A 40 12.04 2.05 -17.10
N PRO A 41 10.90 1.96 -17.81
CA PRO A 41 10.13 0.72 -17.85
C PRO A 41 10.92 -0.35 -18.59
N GLN A 42 11.00 -1.55 -18.01
CA GLN A 42 11.73 -2.69 -18.54
C GLN A 42 10.90 -3.50 -19.55
N ALA A 43 9.57 -3.37 -19.50
CA ALA A 43 8.64 -4.03 -20.39
C ALA A 43 7.36 -3.23 -20.54
N THR A 44 6.54 -3.61 -21.52
CA THR A 44 5.16 -3.13 -21.66
C THR A 44 4.35 -3.48 -20.41
N ALA A 45 3.38 -2.64 -20.07
CA ALA A 45 2.49 -2.90 -18.95
C ALA A 45 1.76 -4.24 -19.12
N GLN A 46 1.86 -5.11 -18.13
CA GLN A 46 1.18 -6.40 -18.05
C GLN A 46 -0.12 -6.23 -17.29
N GLN A 47 -1.23 -6.68 -17.89
CA GLN A 47 -2.51 -6.71 -17.20
C GLN A 47 -2.52 -7.84 -16.16
N LEU A 48 -2.96 -7.52 -14.94
CA LEU A 48 -3.20 -8.52 -13.90
C LEU A 48 -4.42 -9.37 -14.26
N ASP A 49 -4.33 -10.67 -14.01
CA ASP A 49 -5.44 -11.58 -14.19
C ASP A 49 -6.55 -11.35 -13.12
N PRO A 50 -7.75 -11.90 -13.30
CA PRO A 50 -8.86 -11.67 -12.35
C PRO A 50 -8.57 -12.13 -10.91
N GLU A 51 -7.76 -13.19 -10.73
CA GLU A 51 -7.40 -13.69 -9.40
C GLU A 51 -6.42 -12.73 -8.71
N GLN A 52 -5.42 -12.25 -9.45
CA GLN A 52 -4.47 -11.24 -8.98
C GLN A 52 -5.17 -9.91 -8.64
N VAL A 53 -6.10 -9.46 -9.50
CA VAL A 53 -6.93 -8.28 -9.23
C VAL A 53 -7.72 -8.45 -7.94
N LYS A 54 -8.34 -9.62 -7.74
CA LYS A 54 -9.09 -9.91 -6.51
C LYS A 54 -8.17 -9.87 -5.28
N LYS A 55 -7.02 -10.54 -5.31
CA LYS A 55 -6.07 -10.56 -4.18
C LYS A 55 -5.54 -9.17 -3.85
N LEU A 56 -5.20 -8.36 -4.87
CA LEU A 56 -4.79 -6.97 -4.68
C LEU A 56 -5.90 -6.13 -4.05
N SER A 57 -7.13 -6.29 -4.54
CA SER A 57 -8.32 -5.63 -3.99
C SER A 57 -8.55 -5.99 -2.52
N ASP A 58 -8.47 -7.28 -2.17
CA ASP A 58 -8.66 -7.77 -0.81
C ASP A 58 -7.56 -7.25 0.13
N TRP A 59 -6.30 -7.23 -0.33
CA TRP A 59 -5.17 -6.72 0.43
C TRP A 59 -5.35 -5.22 0.76
N LEU A 60 -5.67 -4.39 -0.24
CA LEU A 60 -5.90 -2.95 -0.03
C LEU A 60 -7.08 -2.68 0.90
N GLN A 61 -8.12 -3.53 0.83
CA GLN A 61 -9.30 -3.41 1.68
C GLN A 61 -9.07 -3.88 3.12
N SER A 62 -8.15 -4.83 3.35
CA SER A 62 -7.79 -5.31 4.69
C SER A 62 -6.76 -4.40 5.39
N HIS A 63 -5.89 -3.73 4.63
CA HIS A 63 -4.84 -2.85 5.15
C HIS A 63 -5.28 -1.38 5.20
N ARG A 64 -6.31 -1.05 6.00
CA ARG A 64 -6.86 0.32 6.06
C ARG A 64 -6.09 1.31 6.93
N TRP A 65 -5.16 0.82 7.75
CA TRP A 65 -4.45 1.62 8.75
C TRP A 65 -2.97 1.79 8.38
N GLY A 66 -2.26 2.65 9.11
CA GLY A 66 -0.80 2.80 8.92
C GLY A 66 -0.40 3.42 7.59
N TRP A 67 -1.32 4.16 6.96
CA TRP A 67 -1.00 5.00 5.81
C TRP A 67 -0.54 6.38 6.31
N HIS A 68 0.33 7.02 5.56
CA HIS A 68 0.82 8.36 5.85
C HIS A 68 0.82 9.15 4.54
N PRO A 69 0.41 10.43 4.55
CA PRO A 69 0.48 11.24 3.36
C PRO A 69 1.94 11.44 2.93
N VAL A 70 2.19 11.36 1.63
CA VAL A 70 3.49 11.64 1.02
C VAL A 70 3.33 12.44 -0.26
N MET A 71 4.30 13.30 -0.54
CA MET A 71 4.51 13.80 -1.89
C MET A 71 5.32 12.74 -2.64
N ALA A 72 4.76 12.17 -3.70
CA ALA A 72 5.41 11.11 -4.44
C ALA A 72 6.69 11.63 -5.13
N THR A 73 7.85 11.43 -4.49
CA THR A 73 9.18 11.80 -5.02
C THR A 73 10.02 10.57 -5.39
N TYR A 74 9.43 9.38 -5.37
CA TYR A 74 10.16 8.12 -5.53
C TYR A 74 10.35 7.74 -7.00
N GLN A 75 11.53 7.20 -7.31
CA GLN A 75 11.73 6.48 -8.56
C GLN A 75 10.90 5.18 -8.50
N PRO A 76 10.03 4.91 -9.48
CA PRO A 76 9.21 3.71 -9.48
C PRO A 76 10.07 2.45 -9.58
N SER A 77 9.65 1.38 -8.89
CA SER A 77 10.22 0.03 -9.01
C SER A 77 9.20 -0.92 -9.65
N ARG A 78 8.02 -1.04 -9.05
CA ARG A 78 6.88 -1.77 -9.62
C ARG A 78 5.68 -0.85 -9.61
N LEU A 79 5.39 -0.24 -10.75
CA LEU A 79 4.28 0.68 -10.90
C LEU A 79 3.03 -0.09 -11.31
N VAL A 80 1.98 0.00 -10.51
CA VAL A 80 0.67 -0.59 -10.75
C VAL A 80 -0.32 0.54 -11.02
N TRP A 81 -0.90 0.57 -12.22
CA TRP A 81 -2.02 1.44 -12.54
C TRP A 81 -3.32 0.71 -12.22
N ILE A 82 -4.09 1.26 -11.29
CA ILE A 82 -5.29 0.65 -10.73
C ILE A 82 -6.51 1.44 -11.20
N ASN A 83 -7.47 0.76 -11.83
CA ASN A 83 -8.81 1.29 -12.03
C ASN A 83 -9.71 0.65 -10.97
N HIS A 84 -10.39 1.49 -10.19
CA HIS A 84 -11.30 1.06 -9.14
C HIS A 84 -12.73 0.85 -9.69
N ALA A 85 -13.57 0.19 -8.89
CA ALA A 85 -14.97 -0.09 -9.24
C ALA A 85 -15.85 1.18 -9.32
N ASP A 86 -15.45 2.25 -8.63
CA ASP A 86 -16.07 3.58 -8.71
C ASP A 86 -15.51 4.44 -9.85
N ASP A 87 -14.80 3.81 -10.79
CA ASP A 87 -14.12 4.41 -11.94
C ASP A 87 -13.01 5.42 -11.59
N THR A 88 -12.64 5.55 -10.30
CA THR A 88 -11.44 6.29 -9.92
C THR A 88 -10.18 5.54 -10.35
N LYS A 89 -9.10 6.30 -10.58
CA LYS A 89 -7.80 5.76 -10.99
C LYS A 89 -6.74 6.15 -10.00
N THR A 90 -5.91 5.20 -9.60
CA THR A 90 -4.75 5.45 -8.75
C THR A 90 -3.51 4.75 -9.29
N SER A 91 -2.34 5.28 -8.97
CA SER A 91 -1.07 4.59 -9.16
C SER A 91 -0.61 4.03 -7.82
N ALA A 92 -0.17 2.78 -7.81
CA ALA A 92 0.59 2.23 -6.71
C ALA A 92 2.04 1.95 -7.12
N ASN A 93 3.02 2.34 -6.31
CA ASN A 93 4.41 1.94 -6.52
C ASN A 93 4.84 1.03 -5.37
N LEU A 94 5.11 -0.23 -5.69
CA LEU A 94 5.61 -1.24 -4.77
C LEU A 94 7.14 -1.25 -4.80
N MET A 95 7.73 -1.00 -3.63
CA MET A 95 9.16 -1.09 -3.35
C MET A 95 9.38 -2.17 -2.27
N LYS A 96 10.63 -2.57 -2.03
CA LYS A 96 10.98 -3.67 -1.12
C LYS A 96 10.41 -3.57 0.31
N LYS A 97 10.24 -2.35 0.84
CA LYS A 97 9.77 -2.13 2.23
C LYS A 97 8.61 -1.15 2.34
N VAL A 98 8.11 -0.65 1.21
CA VAL A 98 7.11 0.41 1.18
C VAL A 98 6.22 0.20 -0.03
N ILE A 99 4.93 0.38 0.16
CA ILE A 99 3.98 0.62 -0.93
C ILE A 99 3.49 2.05 -0.84
N THR A 100 3.40 2.70 -2.00
CA THR A 100 2.69 3.96 -2.15
C THR A 100 1.44 3.72 -2.99
N VAL A 101 0.32 4.37 -2.66
CA VAL A 101 -0.93 4.35 -3.45
C VAL A 101 -1.49 5.77 -3.49
N GLY A 102 -1.49 6.36 -4.69
CA GLY A 102 -1.74 7.79 -4.86
C GLY A 102 -0.74 8.62 -4.04
N GLN A 103 -1.25 9.43 -3.11
CA GLN A 103 -0.46 10.28 -2.22
C GLN A 103 -0.26 9.69 -0.82
N HIS A 104 -0.44 8.37 -0.65
CA HIS A 104 -0.30 7.72 0.65
C HIS A 104 0.78 6.65 0.58
N GLN A 105 1.59 6.51 1.62
CA GLN A 105 2.55 5.43 1.77
C GLN A 105 2.26 4.59 3.00
N ARG A 106 2.64 3.32 2.94
CA ARG A 106 2.64 2.38 4.06
C ARG A 106 3.95 1.59 4.05
N SER A 107 4.55 1.44 5.22
CA SER A 107 5.68 0.52 5.43
C SER A 107 5.17 -0.92 5.38
N LEU A 108 5.94 -1.81 4.76
CA LEU A 108 5.64 -3.21 4.62
C LEU A 108 6.60 -4.03 5.50
N SER A 109 6.04 -5.03 6.18
CA SER A 109 6.83 -6.16 6.65
C SER A 109 7.38 -6.97 5.47
N GLU A 110 8.36 -7.82 5.74
CA GLU A 110 8.93 -8.72 4.73
C GLU A 110 7.85 -9.66 4.13
N THR A 111 6.97 -10.20 4.98
CA THR A 111 5.86 -11.05 4.55
C THR A 111 4.87 -10.30 3.66
N GLU A 112 4.45 -9.09 4.03
CA GLU A 112 3.56 -8.27 3.20
C GLU A 112 4.21 -7.92 1.86
N SER A 113 5.52 -7.62 1.85
CA SER A 113 6.26 -7.36 0.61
C SER A 113 6.25 -8.58 -0.31
N GLN A 114 6.59 -9.77 0.21
CA GLN A 114 6.60 -11.01 -0.56
C GLN A 114 5.20 -11.37 -1.09
N GLU A 115 4.18 -11.22 -0.24
CA GLU A 115 2.78 -11.42 -0.63
C GLU A 115 2.39 -10.51 -1.80
N LEU A 116 2.66 -9.21 -1.70
CA LEU A 116 2.33 -8.25 -2.74
C LEU A 116 3.10 -8.50 -4.04
N HIS A 117 4.40 -8.82 -3.96
CA HIS A 117 5.19 -9.18 -5.15
C HIS A 117 4.64 -10.42 -5.85
N SER A 118 4.21 -11.42 -5.07
CA SER A 118 3.54 -12.62 -5.59
C SER A 118 2.20 -12.29 -6.26
N ILE A 119 1.36 -11.46 -5.62
CA ILE A 119 0.07 -11.01 -6.18
C ILE A 119 0.27 -10.33 -7.53
N ILE A 120 1.26 -9.45 -7.66
CA ILE A 120 1.48 -8.68 -8.91
C ILE A 120 2.34 -9.43 -9.93
N GLY A 121 2.71 -10.69 -9.67
CA GLY A 121 3.51 -11.52 -10.59
C GLY A 121 4.97 -11.09 -10.72
N ALA A 122 5.51 -10.36 -9.73
CA ALA A 122 6.92 -9.99 -9.69
C ALA A 122 7.71 -11.06 -8.94
N GLN A 123 8.58 -11.81 -9.65
CA GLN A 123 9.67 -12.51 -8.97
C GLN A 123 10.62 -11.45 -8.39
N GLU A 124 11.03 -11.60 -7.12
CA GLU A 124 12.10 -10.78 -6.55
C GLU A 124 13.35 -10.98 -7.41
N GLY A 125 13.79 -9.92 -8.09
CA GLY A 125 15.12 -9.90 -8.69
C GLY A 125 16.14 -9.89 -7.55
N GLY A 126 17.02 -10.90 -7.54
CA GLY A 126 18.09 -11.06 -6.56
C GLY A 126 19.07 -9.90 -6.51
#